data_AF-A0A940V2T2-F1
#
_entry.id   AF-A0A940V2T2-F1
#
_cell.length_a   1.000
_cell.length_b   1.000
_cell.length_c   1.000
_cell.angle_alpha   90.00
_cell.angle_beta   90.00
_cell.angle_gamma   90.00
#
_symmetry.space_group_name_H-M   'P 1'
#
loop_
_entity.id
_entity.type
_entity.pdbx_description
1 polymer ?
#
loop_
_entity_poly.entity_id
_entity_poly.type
_entity_poly.pdbx_seq_one_letter_code
_entity_poly.pdbx_strand_id
1 'polypeptide(L)'
;TFEQSFHDVYEMKPDQLQLGFLKVLRGSPMEAESKDFGIVYRDNPPYEVLYTRQLSYEELLKLKGICEMVEVYYNSGQFTNAIGYLEHYYPTPMKLYEELAGYYESKHMDMQAHSRIRRYELLLDFFQEKVLRFEAGSDHEPDPRSDRETDRESNFFQDYASDHSKPEKLKLFEEILLMDLFLREDMKSRPPFAMDRIQKNHKNLYDEYRREQILVHIETFQYDIETSVKNGEVMMRESTVIFNYSERDPITKSATLIRR
;
A
#
# COMPACT_ATOMS: atom_id res chain seq x y z
N THR A 1 16.61 -17.59 -5.70
CA THR A 1 16.53 -16.40 -6.58
C THR A 1 16.44 -15.17 -5.69
N PHE A 2 16.55 -13.96 -6.23
CA PHE A 2 16.33 -12.74 -5.43
C PHE A 2 14.91 -12.71 -4.84
N GLU A 3 13.90 -13.10 -5.63
CA GLU A 3 12.50 -13.17 -5.18
C GLU A 3 12.32 -14.09 -3.97
N GLN A 4 12.93 -15.27 -3.96
CA GLN A 4 12.89 -16.15 -2.79
C GLN A 4 13.50 -15.50 -1.55
N SER A 5 14.65 -14.84 -1.69
CA SER A 5 15.30 -14.15 -0.57
C SER A 5 14.46 -12.99 -0.05
N PHE A 6 13.78 -12.25 -0.93
CA PHE A 6 12.82 -11.22 -0.52
C PHE A 6 11.68 -11.84 0.30
N HIS A 7 11.07 -12.91 -0.22
CA HIS A 7 9.96 -13.60 0.43
C HIS A 7 10.37 -14.15 1.81
N ASP A 8 11.51 -14.85 1.91
CA ASP A 8 12.00 -15.42 3.16
C ASP A 8 12.19 -14.34 4.24
N VAL A 9 12.69 -13.15 3.88
CA VAL A 9 12.86 -12.04 4.83
C VAL A 9 11.53 -11.38 5.16
N TYR A 10 10.65 -11.21 4.17
CA TYR A 10 9.33 -10.63 4.35
C TYR A 10 8.45 -11.44 5.32
N GLU A 11 8.49 -12.77 5.22
CA GLU A 11 7.73 -13.70 6.08
C GLU A 11 8.17 -13.64 7.56
N MET A 12 9.38 -13.16 7.85
CA MET A 12 9.79 -12.88 9.24
C MET A 12 9.06 -11.68 9.85
N LYS A 13 8.25 -10.96 9.06
CA LYS A 13 7.50 -9.74 9.42
C LYS A 13 8.37 -8.71 10.17
N PRO A 14 9.52 -8.30 9.62
CA PRO A 14 10.38 -7.31 10.27
C PRO A 14 9.70 -5.94 10.37
N ASP A 15 10.01 -5.15 11.39
CA ASP A 15 9.47 -3.79 11.53
C ASP A 15 9.88 -2.87 10.37
N GLN A 16 11.04 -3.15 9.75
CA GLN A 16 11.58 -2.44 8.59
C GLN A 16 12.25 -3.44 7.65
N LEU A 17 11.97 -3.31 6.36
CA LEU A 17 12.57 -4.09 5.29
C LEU A 17 13.38 -3.17 4.37
N GLN A 18 14.69 -3.27 4.44
CA GLN A 18 15.58 -2.47 3.60
C GLN A 18 16.09 -3.29 2.42
N LEU A 19 15.78 -2.82 1.22
CA LEU A 19 16.48 -3.20 0.00
C LEU A 19 17.47 -2.09 -0.35
N GLY A 20 18.72 -2.48 -0.59
CA GLY A 20 19.81 -1.54 -0.88
C GLY A 20 20.58 -1.94 -2.13
N PHE A 21 20.99 -0.94 -2.91
CA PHE A 21 21.76 -1.16 -4.13
C PHE A 21 23.26 -1.09 -3.86
N LEU A 22 23.98 -1.97 -4.54
CA LEU A 22 25.41 -2.11 -4.37
C LEU A 22 26.15 -0.86 -4.86
N LYS A 23 27.19 -0.47 -4.13
CA LYS A 23 28.08 0.63 -4.45
C LYS A 23 29.51 0.12 -4.55
N VAL A 24 30.22 0.50 -5.60
CA VAL A 24 31.63 0.13 -5.78
C VAL A 24 32.49 1.24 -5.21
N LEU A 25 32.97 1.05 -3.99
CA LEU A 25 33.79 2.04 -3.30
C LEU A 25 35.23 1.98 -3.79
N ARG A 26 35.85 3.15 -3.97
CA ARG A 26 37.26 3.28 -4.37
C ARG A 26 38.17 2.54 -3.38
N GLY A 27 39.10 1.74 -3.89
CA GLY A 27 40.04 0.91 -3.12
C GLY A 27 39.46 -0.38 -2.55
N SER A 28 38.17 -0.69 -2.77
CA SER A 28 37.58 -1.95 -2.32
C SER A 28 37.99 -3.12 -3.24
N PRO A 29 38.03 -4.37 -2.74
CA PRO A 29 38.23 -5.55 -3.60
C PRO A 29 37.25 -5.60 -4.78
N MET A 30 36.02 -5.14 -4.54
CA MET A 30 34.98 -5.06 -5.56
C MET A 30 35.31 -4.10 -6.71
N GLU A 31 36.07 -3.02 -6.46
CA GLU A 31 36.57 -2.15 -7.53
C GLU A 31 37.61 -2.88 -8.38
N ALA A 32 38.54 -3.59 -7.75
CA ALA A 32 39.57 -4.35 -8.46
C ALA A 32 38.97 -5.47 -9.32
N GLU A 33 37.93 -6.13 -8.81
CA GLU A 33 37.24 -7.25 -9.45
C GLU A 33 36.09 -6.82 -10.38
N SER A 34 35.79 -5.51 -10.46
CA SER A 34 34.58 -5.02 -11.14
C SER A 34 34.51 -5.45 -12.60
N LYS A 35 35.66 -5.47 -13.30
CA LYS A 35 35.78 -5.89 -14.70
C LYS A 35 35.50 -7.39 -14.87
N ASP A 36 35.94 -8.20 -13.93
CA ASP A 36 35.81 -9.66 -13.99
C ASP A 36 34.35 -10.10 -13.86
N PHE A 37 33.56 -9.38 -13.05
CA PHE A 37 32.12 -9.57 -12.91
C PHE A 37 31.29 -8.75 -13.90
N GLY A 38 31.93 -7.90 -14.72
CA GLY A 38 31.27 -6.99 -15.66
C GLY A 38 30.35 -5.98 -14.97
N ILE A 39 30.74 -5.52 -13.77
CA ILE A 39 30.05 -4.49 -12.99
C ILE A 39 30.34 -3.14 -13.64
N VAL A 40 29.27 -2.48 -14.09
CA VAL A 40 29.30 -1.09 -14.55
C VAL A 40 28.64 -0.24 -13.49
N TYR A 41 29.32 0.83 -13.06
CA TYR A 41 28.91 1.67 -11.95
C TYR A 41 29.26 3.14 -12.22
N ARG A 42 28.70 4.07 -11.44
CA ARG A 42 29.02 5.50 -11.59
C ARG A 42 30.41 5.83 -11.02
N ASP A 43 31.20 6.60 -11.76
CA ASP A 43 32.52 7.03 -11.30
C ASP A 43 32.51 8.12 -10.22
N ASN A 44 31.34 8.73 -9.98
CA ASN A 44 31.12 9.75 -8.97
C ASN A 44 30.22 9.20 -7.83
N PRO A 45 30.35 9.73 -6.60
CA PRO A 45 29.44 9.39 -5.50
C PRO A 45 27.96 9.52 -5.93
N PRO A 46 27.08 8.57 -5.55
CA PRO A 46 27.31 7.51 -4.57
C PRO A 46 27.94 6.21 -5.11
N TYR A 47 28.59 6.21 -6.28
CA TYR A 47 29.26 5.05 -6.90
C TYR A 47 28.36 3.82 -7.12
N GLU A 48 27.09 4.08 -7.40
CA GLU A 48 26.08 3.04 -7.52
C GLU A 48 26.29 2.17 -8.77
N VAL A 49 26.08 0.87 -8.62
CA VAL A 49 26.06 -0.10 -9.72
C VAL A 49 24.88 0.19 -10.64
N LEU A 50 25.16 0.26 -11.94
CA LEU A 50 24.17 0.46 -13.01
C LEU A 50 23.71 -0.88 -13.58
N TYR A 51 24.64 -1.83 -13.80
CA TYR A 51 24.32 -3.19 -14.22
C TYR A 51 25.52 -4.12 -14.04
N THR A 52 25.27 -5.42 -14.16
CA THR A 52 26.28 -6.49 -14.13
C THR A 52 26.04 -7.47 -15.28
N ARG A 53 26.85 -8.53 -15.41
CA ARG A 53 26.57 -9.60 -16.39
C ARG A 53 25.29 -10.37 -16.10
N GLN A 54 24.89 -10.47 -14.83
CA GLN A 54 23.72 -11.24 -14.40
C GLN A 54 22.48 -10.38 -14.15
N LEU A 55 22.62 -9.05 -14.12
CA LEU A 55 21.54 -8.13 -13.80
C LEU A 55 21.63 -6.92 -14.71
N SER A 56 20.67 -6.81 -15.62
CA SER A 56 20.57 -5.70 -16.58
C SER A 56 20.19 -4.40 -15.89
N TYR A 57 20.38 -3.29 -16.60
CA TYR A 57 19.98 -1.96 -16.13
C TYR A 57 18.45 -1.86 -15.92
N GLU A 58 17.68 -2.50 -16.81
CA GLU A 58 16.22 -2.51 -16.73
C GLU A 58 15.73 -3.28 -15.49
N GLU A 59 16.29 -4.46 -15.21
CA GLU A 59 15.97 -5.21 -14.00
C GLU A 59 16.35 -4.44 -12.73
N LEU A 60 17.48 -3.72 -12.74
CA LEU A 60 17.85 -2.83 -11.65
C LEU A 60 16.85 -1.70 -11.42
N LEU A 61 16.32 -1.11 -12.49
CA LEU A 61 15.30 -0.07 -12.39
C LEU A 61 13.99 -0.62 -11.80
N LYS A 62 13.56 -1.82 -12.22
CA LYS A 62 12.39 -2.50 -11.62
C LYS A 62 12.59 -2.75 -10.13
N LEU A 63 13.77 -3.23 -9.73
CA LEU A 63 14.10 -3.42 -8.32
C LEU A 63 14.05 -2.10 -7.54
N LYS A 64 14.46 -0.98 -8.13
CA LYS A 64 14.36 0.35 -7.48
C LYS A 64 12.91 0.74 -7.22
N GLY A 65 12.04 0.56 -8.21
CA GLY A 65 10.60 0.77 -8.02
C GLY A 65 10.04 -0.08 -6.87
N ILE A 66 10.40 -1.37 -6.81
CA ILE A 66 10.01 -2.24 -5.69
C ILE A 66 10.51 -1.70 -4.34
N CYS A 67 11.76 -1.25 -4.25
CA CYS A 67 12.31 -0.66 -3.03
C CYS A 67 11.50 0.56 -2.57
N GLU A 68 11.15 1.44 -3.50
CA GLU A 68 10.35 2.63 -3.21
C GLU A 68 8.94 2.26 -2.73
N MET A 69 8.30 1.24 -3.34
CA MET A 69 6.98 0.79 -2.91
C MET A 69 7.01 0.11 -1.53
N VAL A 70 8.06 -0.64 -1.21
CA VAL A 70 8.29 -1.18 0.14
C VAL A 70 8.46 -0.04 1.14
N GLU A 71 9.22 0.99 0.80
CA GLU A 71 9.40 2.15 1.69
C GLU A 71 8.08 2.87 1.97
N VAL A 72 7.28 3.11 0.92
CA VAL A 72 6.01 3.83 1.02
C VAL A 72 4.95 3.02 1.75
N TYR A 73 4.77 1.73 1.43
CA TYR A 73 3.62 0.95 1.87
C TYR A 73 3.92 -0.03 3.00
N TYR A 74 5.15 -0.53 3.13
CA TYR A 74 5.55 -1.40 4.23
C TYR A 74 6.20 -0.62 5.37
N ASN A 75 7.35 0.02 5.10
CA ASN A 75 8.19 0.65 6.14
C ASN A 75 7.51 1.86 6.79
N SER A 76 6.62 2.55 6.08
CA SER A 76 5.85 3.66 6.65
C SER A 76 4.90 3.22 7.77
N GLY A 77 4.52 1.93 7.80
CA GLY A 77 3.50 1.36 8.69
C GLY A 77 2.10 1.93 8.46
N GLN A 78 1.87 2.79 7.46
CA GLN A 78 0.59 3.48 7.29
C GLN A 78 -0.49 2.59 6.65
N PHE A 79 -0.09 1.48 6.03
CA PHE A 79 -0.96 0.65 5.19
C PHE A 79 -0.96 -0.82 5.64
N THR A 80 -0.78 -1.07 6.94
CA THR A 80 -0.60 -2.43 7.48
C THR A 80 -1.78 -3.34 7.14
N ASN A 81 -3.01 -2.88 7.32
CA ASN A 81 -4.19 -3.68 7.00
C ASN A 81 -4.39 -3.78 5.48
N ALA A 82 -4.21 -2.68 4.75
CA ALA A 82 -4.37 -2.66 3.29
C ALA A 82 -3.40 -3.60 2.57
N ILE A 83 -2.12 -3.59 2.95
CA ILE A 83 -1.11 -4.50 2.39
C ILE A 83 -1.38 -5.93 2.80
N GLY A 84 -1.75 -6.19 4.06
CA GLY A 84 -2.14 -7.53 4.50
C GLY A 84 -3.32 -8.10 3.73
N TYR A 85 -4.28 -7.27 3.33
CA TYR A 85 -5.39 -7.68 2.47
C TYR A 85 -4.96 -7.90 1.01
N LEU A 86 -4.12 -7.02 0.47
CA LEU A 86 -3.58 -7.12 -0.89
C LEU A 86 -2.72 -8.37 -1.09
N GLU A 87 -2.00 -8.83 -0.07
CA GLU A 87 -1.16 -10.04 -0.10
C GLU A 87 -1.94 -11.28 -0.59
N HIS A 88 -3.25 -11.38 -0.38
CA HIS A 88 -4.07 -12.53 -0.82
C HIS A 88 -4.30 -12.59 -2.34
N TYR A 89 -4.04 -11.50 -3.06
CA TYR A 89 -4.25 -11.41 -4.51
C TYR A 89 -2.99 -11.67 -5.33
N TYR A 90 -1.84 -11.83 -4.67
CA TYR A 90 -0.56 -12.01 -5.34
C TYR A 90 0.14 -13.28 -4.84
N PRO A 91 0.84 -14.02 -5.72
CA PRO A 91 1.47 -15.28 -5.34
C PRO A 91 2.64 -15.09 -4.37
N THR A 92 3.32 -13.94 -4.42
CA THR A 92 4.40 -13.57 -3.50
C THR A 92 4.31 -12.08 -3.15
N PRO A 93 4.81 -11.66 -1.98
CA PRO A 93 4.87 -10.25 -1.61
C PRO A 93 5.67 -9.40 -2.62
N MET A 94 6.75 -9.94 -3.18
CA MET A 94 7.54 -9.21 -4.18
C MET A 94 6.70 -8.90 -5.43
N LYS A 95 5.81 -9.81 -5.86
CA LYS A 95 4.92 -9.57 -7.01
C LYS A 95 3.91 -8.46 -6.75
N LEU A 96 3.41 -8.33 -5.52
CA LEU A 96 2.58 -7.19 -5.12
C LEU A 96 3.36 -5.86 -5.26
N TYR A 97 4.57 -5.77 -4.71
CA TYR A 97 5.37 -4.54 -4.81
C TYR A 97 5.86 -4.25 -6.23
N GLU A 98 6.11 -5.27 -7.04
CA GLU A 98 6.43 -5.14 -8.47
C GLU A 98 5.25 -4.53 -9.24
N GLU A 99 4.03 -5.01 -8.99
CA GLU A 99 2.81 -4.48 -9.61
C GLU A 99 2.52 -3.04 -9.15
N LEU A 100 2.71 -2.73 -7.87
CA LEU A 100 2.60 -1.37 -7.34
C LEU A 100 3.61 -0.43 -8.01
N ALA A 101 4.85 -0.89 -8.21
CA ALA A 101 5.90 -0.09 -8.84
C ALA A 101 5.55 0.21 -10.31
N GLY A 102 5.11 -0.82 -11.06
CA GLY A 102 4.64 -0.65 -12.43
C GLY A 102 3.42 0.27 -12.54
N TYR A 103 2.50 0.22 -11.57
CA TYR A 103 1.38 1.15 -11.50
C TYR A 103 1.84 2.60 -11.32
N TYR A 104 2.77 2.86 -10.40
CA TYR A 104 3.33 4.21 -10.20
C TYR A 104 4.06 4.73 -11.44
N GLU A 105 4.87 3.89 -12.09
CA GLU A 105 5.63 4.25 -13.29
C GLU A 105 4.71 4.57 -14.48
N SER A 106 3.71 3.71 -14.74
CA SER A 106 2.78 3.88 -15.86
C SER A 106 1.90 5.12 -15.75
N LYS A 107 1.62 5.59 -14.53
CA LYS A 107 0.86 6.83 -14.27
C LYS A 107 1.76 8.05 -14.03
N HIS A 108 3.09 7.92 -14.20
CA HIS A 108 4.09 8.97 -13.93
C HIS A 108 3.99 9.56 -12.52
N MET A 109 3.61 8.73 -11.54
CA MET A 109 3.41 9.14 -10.15
C MET A 109 4.71 9.09 -9.34
N ASP A 110 5.69 8.31 -9.76
CA ASP A 110 7.06 8.27 -9.23
C ASP A 110 7.78 9.64 -9.27
N MET A 111 7.38 10.50 -10.20
CA MET A 111 8.00 11.82 -10.40
C MET A 111 7.47 12.93 -9.47
N GLN A 112 6.53 12.61 -8.57
CA GLN A 112 5.82 13.62 -7.76
C GLN A 112 5.85 13.32 -6.27
N ALA A 113 5.93 14.38 -5.46
CA ALA A 113 5.74 14.26 -4.02
C ALA A 113 4.25 14.07 -3.72
N HIS A 114 3.90 12.93 -3.09
CA HIS A 114 2.53 12.65 -2.70
C HIS A 114 2.28 13.01 -1.24
N SER A 115 1.15 13.68 -1.00
CA SER A 115 0.62 13.80 0.35
C SER A 115 0.21 12.42 0.88
N ARG A 116 0.08 12.31 2.20
CA ARG A 116 -0.41 11.08 2.82
C ARG A 116 -1.76 10.66 2.25
N ILE A 117 -2.75 11.57 2.26
CA ILE A 117 -4.09 11.28 1.74
C ILE A 117 -4.03 10.84 0.27
N ARG A 118 -3.17 11.49 -0.53
CA ARG A 118 -3.00 11.08 -1.93
C ARG A 118 -2.53 9.62 -2.04
N ARG A 119 -1.63 9.15 -1.18
CA ARG A 119 -1.21 7.73 -1.18
C ARG A 119 -2.34 6.74 -0.88
N TYR A 120 -3.29 7.10 -0.02
CA TYR A 120 -4.49 6.27 0.21
C TYR A 120 -5.38 6.24 -1.04
N GLU A 121 -5.58 7.38 -1.70
CA GLU A 121 -6.32 7.44 -2.98
C GLU A 121 -5.63 6.59 -4.05
N LEU A 122 -4.30 6.69 -4.17
CA LEU A 122 -3.52 5.89 -5.13
C LEU A 122 -3.62 4.40 -4.88
N LEU A 123 -3.62 3.98 -3.61
CA LEU A 123 -3.76 2.56 -3.27
C LEU A 123 -5.19 2.05 -3.54
N LEU A 124 -6.20 2.90 -3.36
CA LEU A 124 -7.58 2.60 -3.74
C LEU A 124 -7.73 2.46 -5.26
N ASP A 125 -7.18 3.41 -6.03
CA ASP A 125 -7.19 3.38 -7.49
C ASP A 125 -6.46 2.11 -8.01
N PHE A 126 -5.32 1.77 -7.40
CA PHE A 126 -4.60 0.53 -7.67
C PHE A 126 -5.45 -0.71 -7.43
N PHE A 127 -6.15 -0.81 -6.29
CA PHE A 127 -7.01 -1.96 -5.98
C PHE A 127 -8.15 -2.11 -7.01
N GLN A 128 -8.78 -1.01 -7.39
CA GLN A 128 -9.82 -1.03 -8.40
C GLN A 128 -9.30 -1.51 -9.77
N GLU A 129 -8.15 -0.97 -10.21
CA GLU A 129 -7.59 -1.26 -11.53
C GLU A 129 -6.96 -2.66 -11.62
N LYS A 130 -6.24 -3.09 -10.59
CA LYS A 130 -5.40 -4.30 -10.64
C LYS A 130 -6.04 -5.53 -10.01
N VAL A 131 -6.96 -5.34 -9.06
CA VAL A 131 -7.64 -6.46 -8.40
C VAL A 131 -9.04 -6.65 -8.98
N LEU A 132 -9.90 -5.63 -8.90
CA LEU A 132 -11.30 -5.78 -9.28
C LEU A 132 -11.50 -5.95 -10.80
N ARG A 133 -10.76 -5.20 -11.62
CA ARG A 133 -10.85 -5.32 -13.08
C ARG A 133 -10.32 -6.66 -13.59
N PHE A 134 -9.26 -7.19 -12.97
CA PHE A 134 -8.70 -8.50 -13.33
C PHE A 134 -9.69 -9.64 -13.05
N GLU A 135 -10.35 -9.61 -11.88
CA GLU A 135 -11.41 -10.57 -11.54
C GLU A 135 -12.65 -10.49 -12.46
N ALA A 136 -12.93 -9.32 -13.04
CA ALA A 136 -14.01 -9.14 -14.00
C ALA A 136 -13.73 -9.76 -15.39
N GLY A 137 -12.58 -10.42 -15.58
CA GLY A 137 -12.26 -11.21 -16.77
C GLY A 137 -11.78 -10.41 -17.98
N SER A 138 -11.20 -9.21 -17.78
CA SER A 138 -10.58 -8.47 -18.87
C SER A 138 -9.12 -8.91 -19.09
N ASP A 139 -8.91 -10.10 -19.64
CA ASP A 139 -7.61 -10.59 -20.15
C ASP A 139 -7.16 -9.85 -21.44
N HIS A 140 -7.48 -8.56 -21.58
CA HIS A 140 -7.00 -7.78 -22.70
C HIS A 140 -5.70 -7.08 -22.32
N GLU A 141 -4.59 -7.68 -22.75
CA GLU A 141 -3.36 -6.93 -22.98
C GLU A 141 -3.72 -5.72 -23.88
N PRO A 142 -3.35 -4.49 -23.48
CA PRO A 142 -3.76 -3.28 -24.20
C PRO A 142 -3.32 -3.38 -25.66
N ASP A 143 -4.26 -3.25 -26.61
CA ASP A 143 -3.92 -3.15 -28.02
C ASP A 143 -3.22 -1.79 -28.23
N PRO A 144 -1.91 -1.75 -28.53
CA PRO A 144 -1.14 -0.50 -28.60
C PRO A 144 -1.60 0.44 -29.74
N ARG A 145 -2.61 0.03 -30.52
CA ARG A 145 -3.17 0.76 -31.66
C ARG A 145 -4.62 1.22 -31.46
N SER A 146 -5.18 1.03 -30.27
CA SER A 146 -6.58 1.36 -29.95
C SER A 146 -6.70 2.68 -29.18
N ASP A 147 -7.12 3.76 -29.84
CA ASP A 147 -7.51 5.03 -29.19
C ASP A 147 -8.77 4.90 -28.29
N ARG A 148 -9.38 3.70 -28.16
CA ARG A 148 -10.61 3.43 -27.39
C ARG A 148 -10.36 3.11 -25.92
N GLU A 149 -9.11 3.12 -25.47
CA GLU A 149 -8.73 2.70 -24.12
C GLU A 149 -9.03 3.79 -23.08
N THR A 150 -8.81 5.06 -23.44
CA THR A 150 -9.16 6.23 -22.62
C THR A 150 -10.66 6.33 -22.33
N ASP A 151 -11.50 5.90 -23.26
CA ASP A 151 -12.97 5.88 -23.12
C ASP A 151 -13.47 4.71 -22.26
N ARG A 152 -12.68 3.64 -22.10
CA ARG A 152 -13.05 2.49 -21.25
C ARG A 152 -12.49 2.59 -19.84
N GLU A 153 -11.27 3.11 -19.68
CA GLU A 153 -10.73 3.44 -18.35
C GLU A 153 -11.63 4.45 -17.65
N SER A 154 -12.00 5.55 -18.33
CA SER A 154 -12.90 6.56 -17.76
C SER A 154 -14.27 5.99 -17.35
N ASN A 155 -14.83 5.05 -18.11
CA ASN A 155 -16.12 4.42 -17.81
C ASN A 155 -16.07 3.43 -16.64
N PHE A 156 -15.00 2.63 -16.47
CA PHE A 156 -14.93 1.65 -15.37
C PHE A 156 -14.91 2.31 -13.99
N PHE A 157 -14.18 3.43 -13.85
CA PHE A 157 -14.17 4.22 -12.62
C PHE A 157 -15.46 5.04 -12.42
N GLN A 158 -16.17 5.38 -13.49
CA GLN A 158 -17.47 6.09 -13.44
C GLN A 158 -18.65 5.17 -13.07
N ASP A 159 -18.56 3.86 -13.28
CA ASP A 159 -19.63 2.91 -12.95
C ASP A 159 -19.93 2.82 -11.43
N TYR A 160 -19.02 3.30 -10.59
CA TYR A 160 -19.15 3.33 -9.13
C TYR A 160 -19.53 4.70 -8.56
N ALA A 161 -20.14 5.57 -9.38
CA ALA A 161 -20.56 6.91 -8.97
C ALA A 161 -21.55 6.95 -7.77
N SER A 162 -22.13 5.81 -7.37
CA SER A 162 -22.95 5.68 -6.16
C SER A 162 -22.44 4.56 -5.26
N ASP A 163 -22.47 4.75 -3.94
CA ASP A 163 -22.00 3.74 -2.99
C ASP A 163 -22.72 2.38 -3.14
N HIS A 164 -23.95 2.35 -3.61
CA HIS A 164 -24.72 1.10 -3.76
C HIS A 164 -24.29 0.25 -4.96
N SER A 165 -23.66 0.84 -5.99
CA SER A 165 -23.16 0.10 -7.15
C SER A 165 -21.75 -0.44 -6.96
N LYS A 166 -21.05 -0.05 -5.88
CA LYS A 166 -19.70 -0.55 -5.55
C LYS A 166 -19.72 -2.04 -5.19
N PRO A 167 -18.79 -2.86 -5.70
CA PRO A 167 -18.59 -4.23 -5.25
C PRO A 167 -18.27 -4.25 -3.75
N GLU A 168 -18.73 -5.28 -3.04
CA GLU A 168 -18.50 -5.40 -1.60
C GLU A 168 -17.00 -5.41 -1.23
N LYS A 169 -16.14 -5.96 -2.10
CA LYS A 169 -14.69 -5.90 -1.93
C LYS A 169 -14.16 -4.46 -1.95
N LEU A 170 -14.71 -3.59 -2.80
CA LEU A 170 -14.30 -2.18 -2.88
C LEU A 170 -14.69 -1.43 -1.60
N LYS A 171 -15.93 -1.62 -1.15
CA LYS A 171 -16.43 -1.02 0.10
C LYS A 171 -15.61 -1.46 1.31
N LEU A 172 -15.30 -2.76 1.39
CA LEU A 172 -14.40 -3.30 2.41
C LEU A 172 -13.03 -2.63 2.32
N PHE A 173 -12.45 -2.51 1.13
CA PHE A 173 -11.12 -1.92 0.98
C PHE A 173 -11.10 -0.43 1.37
N GLU A 174 -12.16 0.33 1.08
CA GLU A 174 -12.31 1.70 1.59
C GLU A 174 -12.33 1.75 3.13
N GLU A 175 -13.03 0.82 3.80
CA GLU A 175 -13.03 0.70 5.26
C GLU A 175 -11.67 0.25 5.82
N ILE A 176 -10.95 -0.63 5.13
CA ILE A 176 -9.58 -1.03 5.48
C ILE A 176 -8.64 0.20 5.44
N LEU A 177 -8.71 0.99 4.38
CA LEU A 177 -7.93 2.23 4.24
C LEU A 177 -8.31 3.25 5.32
N LEU A 178 -9.58 3.35 5.67
CA LEU A 178 -10.05 4.23 6.74
C LEU A 178 -9.54 3.80 8.12
N MET A 179 -9.52 2.49 8.41
CA MET A 179 -8.93 1.92 9.63
C MET A 179 -7.45 2.25 9.73
N ASP A 180 -6.69 1.99 8.66
CA ASP A 180 -5.26 2.30 8.58
C ASP A 180 -5.00 3.80 8.80
N LEU A 181 -5.82 4.67 8.22
CA LEU A 181 -5.71 6.11 8.39
C LEU A 181 -6.00 6.54 9.84
N PHE A 182 -7.07 6.06 10.46
CA PHE A 182 -7.44 6.42 11.83
C PHE A 182 -6.52 5.83 12.89
N LEU A 183 -5.85 4.71 12.62
CA LEU A 183 -4.76 4.23 13.48
C LEU A 183 -3.61 5.24 13.54
N ARG A 184 -3.37 6.01 12.48
CA ARG A 184 -2.24 6.95 12.41
C ARG A 184 -2.64 8.36 12.81
N GLU A 185 -3.76 8.84 12.31
CA GLU A 185 -4.10 10.25 12.30
C GLU A 185 -5.39 10.55 13.06
N ASP A 186 -5.37 11.61 13.88
CA ASP A 186 -6.58 12.22 14.45
C ASP A 186 -7.25 13.09 13.38
N MET A 187 -7.96 12.43 12.47
CA MET A 187 -8.59 13.06 11.32
C MET A 187 -9.79 13.92 11.75
N LYS A 188 -9.74 15.20 11.38
CA LYS A 188 -10.85 16.16 11.63
C LYS A 188 -11.98 16.05 10.62
N SER A 189 -11.67 15.60 9.42
CA SER A 189 -12.61 15.44 8.31
C SER A 189 -12.45 14.05 7.71
N ARG A 190 -13.58 13.49 7.27
CA ARG A 190 -13.58 12.22 6.54
C ARG A 190 -12.84 12.40 5.20
N PRO A 191 -11.97 11.46 4.81
CA PRO A 191 -11.29 11.56 3.53
C PRO A 191 -12.29 11.41 2.37
N PRO A 192 -12.06 12.08 1.21
CA PRO A 192 -13.01 12.07 0.08
C PRO A 192 -13.29 10.69 -0.52
N PHE A 193 -12.35 9.76 -0.38
CA PHE A 193 -12.48 8.41 -0.94
C PHE A 193 -13.37 7.48 -0.11
N ALA A 194 -13.67 7.81 1.15
CA ALA A 194 -14.38 6.90 2.05
C ALA A 194 -15.90 7.06 1.90
N MET A 195 -16.61 5.92 1.84
CA MET A 195 -18.08 5.86 1.91
C MET A 195 -18.69 6.74 2.99
N ASP A 196 -19.94 7.15 2.80
CA ASP A 196 -20.67 7.93 3.80
C ASP A 196 -20.70 7.25 5.18
N ARG A 197 -20.64 8.09 6.22
CA ARG A 197 -20.59 7.60 7.59
C ARG A 197 -21.91 6.93 7.98
N ILE A 198 -21.81 5.77 8.61
CA ILE A 198 -22.97 5.15 9.26
C ILE A 198 -23.43 6.06 10.39
N GLN A 199 -24.66 6.58 10.29
CA GLN A 199 -25.20 7.49 11.28
C GLN A 199 -25.57 6.74 12.57
N LYS A 200 -24.60 6.59 13.46
CA LYS A 200 -24.81 6.13 14.83
C LYS A 200 -24.55 7.24 15.84
N ASN A 201 -25.38 7.25 16.89
CA ASN A 201 -25.22 8.20 17.99
C ASN A 201 -24.14 7.69 18.97
N HIS A 202 -22.92 8.18 18.79
CA HIS A 202 -21.80 7.91 19.70
C HIS A 202 -21.66 8.98 20.80
N LYS A 203 -22.61 9.91 20.96
CA LYS A 203 -22.48 11.05 21.88
C LYS A 203 -22.17 10.62 23.31
N ASN A 204 -22.86 9.60 23.81
CA ASN A 204 -22.64 9.09 25.17
C ASN A 204 -21.21 8.55 25.36
N LEU A 205 -20.66 7.86 24.36
CA LEU A 205 -19.29 7.36 24.39
C LEU A 205 -18.28 8.51 24.34
N TYR A 206 -18.47 9.47 23.44
CA TYR A 206 -17.63 10.67 23.40
C TYR A 206 -17.66 11.43 24.74
N ASP A 207 -18.83 11.56 25.36
CA ASP A 207 -18.98 12.22 26.67
C ASP A 207 -18.30 11.43 27.80
N GLU A 208 -18.30 10.09 27.75
CA GLU A 208 -17.57 9.21 28.69
C GLU A 208 -16.07 9.47 28.62
N TYR A 209 -15.43 9.30 27.46
CA TYR A 209 -14.00 9.49 27.29
C TYR A 209 -13.55 10.94 27.51
N ARG A 210 -14.39 11.92 27.16
CA ARG A 210 -14.09 13.33 27.40
C ARG A 210 -14.03 13.67 28.89
N ARG A 211 -14.84 13.06 29.74
CA ARG A 211 -14.76 13.24 31.20
C ARG A 211 -13.45 12.71 31.77
N GLU A 212 -12.93 11.65 31.17
CA GLU A 212 -11.63 11.05 31.51
C GLU A 212 -10.44 11.77 30.84
N GLN A 213 -10.70 12.84 30.06
CA GLN A 213 -9.69 13.59 29.31
C GLN A 213 -8.93 12.74 28.28
N ILE A 214 -9.55 11.69 27.77
CA ILE A 214 -8.98 10.79 26.76
C ILE A 214 -9.41 11.28 25.38
N LEU A 215 -8.43 11.59 24.52
CA LEU A 215 -8.67 11.94 23.12
C LEU A 215 -8.96 10.66 22.33
N VAL A 216 -10.19 10.56 21.80
CA VAL A 216 -10.63 9.40 21.01
C VAL A 216 -11.27 9.80 19.69
N HIS A 217 -11.12 8.95 18.68
CA HIS A 217 -12.03 8.88 17.54
C HIS A 217 -12.87 7.62 17.63
N ILE A 218 -14.16 7.70 17.30
CA ILE A 218 -15.07 6.55 17.35
C ILE A 218 -15.69 6.39 15.97
N GLU A 219 -15.49 5.24 15.34
CA GLU A 219 -16.05 4.90 14.04
C GLU A 219 -16.82 3.57 14.07
N THR A 220 -17.89 3.48 13.29
CA THR A 220 -18.57 2.21 13.02
C THR A 220 -18.19 1.72 11.63
N PHE A 221 -17.67 0.50 11.58
CA PHE A 221 -17.32 -0.23 10.36
C PHE A 221 -18.41 -1.26 10.05
N GLN A 222 -18.76 -1.44 8.78
CA GLN A 222 -19.70 -2.47 8.32
C GLN A 222 -19.06 -3.86 8.27
N TYR A 223 -17.73 -3.90 8.07
CA TYR A 223 -16.99 -5.13 7.88
C TYR A 223 -16.14 -5.51 9.11
N ASP A 224 -15.93 -6.82 9.29
CA ASP A 224 -14.94 -7.38 10.21
C ASP A 224 -13.54 -7.25 9.58
N ILE A 225 -12.96 -6.05 9.66
CA ILE A 225 -11.69 -5.73 9.00
C ILE A 225 -10.59 -6.72 9.36
N GLU A 226 -10.45 -7.11 10.63
CA GLU A 226 -9.40 -8.03 11.06
C GLU A 226 -9.57 -9.41 10.42
N THR A 227 -10.78 -9.97 10.46
CA THR A 227 -11.04 -11.28 9.86
C THR A 227 -10.92 -11.23 8.34
N SER A 228 -11.38 -10.14 7.72
CA SER A 228 -11.26 -9.91 6.28
C SER A 228 -9.81 -9.80 5.82
N VAL A 229 -8.98 -9.01 6.50
CA VAL A 229 -7.54 -8.88 6.21
C VAL A 229 -6.82 -10.22 6.38
N LYS A 230 -7.17 -10.98 7.42
CA LYS A 230 -6.54 -12.28 7.69
C LYS A 230 -6.86 -13.34 6.63
N ASN A 231 -8.10 -13.35 6.12
CA ASN A 231 -8.59 -14.41 5.24
C ASN A 231 -8.63 -14.02 3.76
N GLY A 232 -8.48 -12.73 3.42
CA GLY A 232 -8.65 -12.24 2.05
C GLY A 232 -10.10 -12.19 1.56
N GLU A 233 -11.07 -12.36 2.47
CA GLU A 233 -12.49 -12.50 2.15
C GLU A 233 -13.34 -11.37 2.73
N VAL A 234 -14.48 -11.09 2.11
CA VAL A 234 -15.44 -10.10 2.63
C VAL A 234 -16.23 -10.68 3.79
N MET A 235 -16.04 -10.10 4.98
CA MET A 235 -16.75 -10.51 6.19
C MET A 235 -17.60 -9.36 6.71
N MET A 236 -18.92 -9.47 6.56
CA MET A 236 -19.86 -8.48 7.06
C MET A 236 -20.12 -8.68 8.54
N ARG A 237 -19.66 -7.73 9.36
CA ARG A 237 -19.98 -7.67 10.78
C ARG A 237 -19.79 -6.25 11.26
N GLU A 238 -20.91 -5.60 11.52
CA GLU A 238 -20.87 -4.25 12.03
C GLU A 238 -20.16 -4.20 13.40
N SER A 239 -19.18 -3.31 13.52
CA SER A 239 -18.41 -3.14 14.76
C SER A 239 -18.12 -1.67 15.01
N THR A 240 -18.15 -1.25 16.28
CA THR A 240 -17.74 0.10 16.68
C THR A 240 -16.36 0.05 17.29
N VAL A 241 -15.45 0.84 16.71
CA VAL A 241 -14.04 0.87 17.08
C VAL A 241 -13.72 2.24 17.64
N ILE A 242 -13.04 2.24 18.78
CA ILE A 242 -12.59 3.45 19.47
C ILE A 242 -11.08 3.52 19.34
N PHE A 243 -10.59 4.55 18.66
CA PHE A 243 -9.19 4.86 18.49
C PHE A 243 -8.78 5.80 19.62
N ASN A 244 -8.00 5.33 20.58
CA ASN A 244 -7.45 6.16 21.65
C ASN A 244 -6.12 6.75 21.20
N TYR A 245 -6.04 8.08 21.07
CA TYR A 245 -4.82 8.78 20.67
C TYR A 245 -3.96 9.23 21.85
N SER A 246 -4.48 9.12 23.08
CA SER A 246 -3.75 9.46 24.30
C SER A 246 -2.67 8.41 24.61
N GLU A 247 -2.88 7.19 24.11
CA GLU A 247 -1.92 6.09 24.17
C GLU A 247 -1.64 5.62 22.75
N ARG A 248 -0.35 5.52 22.40
CA ARG A 248 0.08 5.02 21.09
C ARG A 248 1.06 3.90 21.28
N ASP A 249 1.00 2.94 20.37
CA ASP A 249 1.98 1.88 20.28
C ASP A 249 3.40 2.50 20.15
N PRO A 250 4.38 2.08 20.98
CA PRO A 250 5.67 2.74 21.02
C PRO A 250 6.50 2.52 19.76
N ILE A 251 6.24 1.45 19.00
CA ILE A 251 6.99 1.07 17.80
C ILE A 251 6.32 1.69 16.57
N THR A 252 5.08 1.31 16.32
CA THR A 252 4.33 1.71 15.13
C THR A 252 3.76 3.12 15.22
N LYS A 253 3.55 3.65 16.44
CA LYS A 253 2.82 4.91 16.73
C LYS A 253 1.32 4.84 16.43
N SER A 254 0.75 3.64 16.28
CA SER A 254 -0.69 3.45 16.10
C SER A 254 -1.45 3.92 17.34
N ALA A 255 -2.64 4.49 17.17
CA ALA A 255 -3.62 4.64 18.23
C ALA A 255 -3.96 3.26 18.82
N THR A 256 -4.11 3.20 20.13
CA THR A 256 -4.58 1.97 20.78
C THR A 256 -6.07 1.77 20.52
N LEU A 257 -6.47 0.56 20.13
CA LEU A 257 -7.86 0.23 19.85
C LEU A 257 -8.57 -0.25 21.12
N ILE A 258 -9.73 0.33 21.41
CA ILE A 258 -10.67 -0.16 22.42
C ILE A 258 -11.90 -0.68 21.67
N ARG A 259 -12.22 -1.97 21.84
CA ARG A 259 -13.38 -2.61 21.23
C ARG A 259 -14.48 -2.79 22.28
N ARG A 260 -15.72 -2.43 21.93
CA ARG A 260 -16.92 -2.59 22.77
C ARG A 260 -18.00 -3.35 22.01
#